data_AF-A0A259TE28-F1
#
_entry.id   AF-A0A259TE28-F1
#
_cell.length_a   1.000
_cell.length_b   1.000
_cell.length_c   1.000
_cell.angle_alpha   90.00
_cell.angle_beta   90.00
_cell.angle_gamma   90.00
#
_symmetry.space_group_name_H-M   'P 1'
#
loop_
_entity.id
_entity.type
_entity.pdbx_description
1 polymer ?
#
loop_
_entity_poly.entity_id
_entity_poly.type
_entity_poly.pdbx_seq_one_letter_code
_entity_poly.pdbx_strand_id
1 'polypeptide(L)'
;MGMNTTLGLMSAKPGGRSRFLPYVEAASEAGFKRVILFAPEDVDLTRRKITGYAYQKHKWVRTVQRFPDLIYDIGHYRTTRSYQQAEEIKSFGRLPFVGDWLGNRWVVYQGLKASPEIAEHLVETKLLIRAADGISMLERHKSVMLKPVSSDSGTGINRITHRKDMLIIEENGGACRSIPIEAAGKYLDQLAAKGYLMQPALDWRINSRNPWNCRALIQKDGLGSWSFTGLFVQEGQTSRLRTHPEHGGQTVEAYPFLAKRFGEEETMRLHARVGDLTQRIAEQLELYYNRSFAELGVDLAIGEDRSLHILEVNHKPGKPFMRTERDLELYEKSIRMPFQYAAYLAHRQAAATTAAAAPPWTRDTSTCSRAELIEQIVQDGMAFYRTPYRFGAVPWSIDAFDCSSFMQFIFARNGLLLPRTSRQQSLLGYDVARKNLERGDLLFFSVHSRMHKRGLERIGHVGIYLGDGRFLHSCKAGGVVVTELSDPFWNRLYIKGRRVIEEDGCS
;
A
#
# COMPACT_ATOMS: atom_id res chain seq x y z
N MET A 1 -0.10 -31.29 -0.77
CA MET A 1 -0.19 -31.27 -2.25
C MET A 1 0.33 -29.93 -2.74
N GLY A 2 1.42 -29.90 -3.52
CA GLY A 2 2.02 -28.64 -3.97
C GLY A 2 1.12 -27.88 -4.95
N MET A 3 0.81 -26.63 -4.64
CA MET A 3 0.06 -25.73 -5.51
C MET A 3 0.77 -25.58 -6.87
N ASN A 4 0.04 -25.54 -7.97
CA ASN A 4 0.63 -25.26 -9.29
C ASN A 4 0.81 -23.75 -9.53
N THR A 5 1.34 -23.04 -8.52
CA THR A 5 1.43 -21.57 -8.48
C THR A 5 2.82 -21.07 -8.84
N THR A 6 2.85 -19.98 -9.60
CA THR A 6 4.04 -19.25 -10.01
C THR A 6 4.11 -17.94 -9.22
N LEU A 7 5.23 -17.74 -8.51
CA LEU A 7 5.52 -16.49 -7.81
C LEU A 7 6.43 -15.59 -8.67
N GLY A 8 6.04 -14.33 -8.80
CA GLY A 8 6.87 -13.27 -9.36
C GLY A 8 7.66 -12.54 -8.28
N LEU A 9 8.97 -12.48 -8.41
CA LEU A 9 9.83 -11.59 -7.64
C LEU A 9 10.15 -10.36 -8.49
N MET A 10 9.51 -9.23 -8.17
CA MET A 10 9.78 -7.96 -8.83
C MET A 10 10.89 -7.22 -8.08
N SER A 11 11.98 -6.85 -8.77
CA SER A 11 13.13 -6.17 -8.18
C SER A 11 13.74 -5.15 -9.16
N ALA A 12 14.60 -4.25 -8.68
CA ALA A 12 15.43 -3.46 -9.60
C ALA A 12 16.34 -4.38 -10.43
N LYS A 13 16.74 -3.96 -11.65
CA LYS A 13 17.51 -4.78 -12.61
C LYS A 13 18.50 -5.73 -11.91
N PRO A 14 18.32 -7.06 -12.04
CA PRO A 14 18.96 -8.02 -11.17
C PRO A 14 20.42 -8.28 -11.56
N GLY A 15 21.33 -7.39 -11.14
CA GLY A 15 22.75 -7.72 -11.05
C GLY A 15 23.01 -8.73 -9.93
N GLY A 16 23.89 -9.72 -10.15
CA GLY A 16 24.27 -10.70 -9.12
C GLY A 16 23.11 -11.58 -8.63
N ARG A 17 22.52 -12.39 -9.51
CA ARG A 17 21.31 -13.19 -9.24
C ARG A 17 21.41 -14.22 -8.10
N SER A 18 22.63 -14.57 -7.67
CA SER A 18 22.87 -15.46 -6.52
C SER A 18 22.28 -14.92 -5.22
N ARG A 19 22.19 -13.60 -5.05
CA ARG A 19 21.60 -12.98 -3.85
C ARG A 19 20.10 -13.29 -3.66
N PHE A 20 19.42 -13.78 -4.70
CA PHE A 20 18.01 -14.14 -4.64
C PHE A 20 17.78 -15.61 -4.29
N LEU A 21 18.83 -16.43 -4.11
CA LEU A 21 18.69 -17.85 -3.76
C LEU A 21 17.89 -18.07 -2.46
N PRO A 22 18.10 -17.33 -1.35
CA PRO A 22 17.30 -17.51 -0.14
C PRO A 22 15.79 -17.26 -0.37
N TYR A 23 15.45 -16.36 -1.30
CA TYR A 23 14.05 -16.08 -1.66
C TYR A 23 13.44 -17.22 -2.47
N VAL A 24 14.23 -17.89 -3.31
CA VAL A 24 13.78 -19.07 -4.06
C VAL A 24 13.55 -20.25 -3.13
N GLU A 25 14.45 -20.46 -2.17
CA GLU A 25 14.32 -21.51 -1.14
C GLU A 25 13.05 -21.29 -0.32
N ALA A 26 12.86 -20.07 0.22
CA ALA A 26 11.66 -19.72 0.97
C ALA A 26 10.36 -19.86 0.15
N ALA A 27 10.38 -19.49 -1.14
CA ALA A 27 9.23 -19.71 -2.02
C ALA A 27 8.93 -21.20 -2.23
N SER A 28 9.97 -22.02 -2.40
CA SER A 28 9.82 -23.47 -2.58
C SER A 28 9.24 -24.12 -1.32
N GLU A 29 9.73 -23.75 -0.14
CA GLU A 29 9.22 -24.24 1.15
C GLU A 29 7.77 -23.81 1.40
N ALA A 30 7.40 -22.59 0.97
CA ALA A 30 6.02 -22.10 0.99
C ALA A 30 5.11 -22.77 -0.07
N GLY A 31 5.65 -23.67 -0.89
CA GLY A 31 4.89 -24.50 -1.83
C GLY A 31 4.72 -23.94 -3.24
N PHE A 32 5.44 -22.87 -3.61
CA PHE A 32 5.44 -22.35 -4.98
C PHE A 32 6.31 -23.23 -5.88
N LYS A 33 5.75 -23.70 -7.02
CA LYS A 33 6.49 -24.56 -7.96
C LYS A 33 7.45 -23.80 -8.86
N ARG A 34 7.19 -22.52 -9.11
CA ARG A 34 7.98 -21.70 -10.03
C ARG A 34 8.19 -20.32 -9.44
N VAL A 35 9.42 -19.82 -9.59
CA VAL A 35 9.80 -18.44 -9.26
C VAL A 35 10.33 -17.76 -10.51
N ILE A 36 9.83 -16.56 -10.79
CA ILE A 36 10.29 -15.71 -11.89
C ILE A 36 10.79 -14.40 -11.30
N LEU A 37 12.06 -14.08 -11.55
CA LEU A 37 12.68 -12.81 -11.19
C LEU A 37 12.64 -11.86 -12.40
N PHE A 38 12.15 -10.64 -12.20
CA PHE A 38 12.05 -9.63 -13.27
C PHE A 38 12.14 -8.21 -12.71
N ALA A 39 12.46 -7.25 -13.58
CA ALA A 39 12.38 -5.83 -13.27
C ALA A 39 11.12 -5.19 -13.88
N PRO A 40 10.67 -4.03 -13.36
CA PRO A 40 9.51 -3.34 -13.94
C PRO A 40 9.63 -3.08 -15.45
N GLU A 41 10.85 -2.82 -15.93
CA GLU A 41 11.13 -2.59 -17.35
C GLU A 41 10.90 -3.83 -18.23
N ASP A 42 10.90 -5.03 -17.64
CA ASP A 42 10.77 -6.30 -18.33
C ASP A 42 9.30 -6.74 -18.53
N VAL A 43 8.34 -5.94 -18.02
CA VAL A 43 6.92 -6.25 -18.05
C VAL A 43 6.24 -5.58 -19.26
N ASP A 44 5.68 -6.41 -20.15
CA ASP A 44 4.83 -5.98 -21.26
C ASP A 44 3.37 -6.12 -20.82
N LEU A 45 2.78 -5.02 -20.36
CA LEU A 45 1.39 -4.96 -19.90
C LEU A 45 0.39 -5.23 -21.04
N THR A 46 0.71 -4.79 -22.27
CA THR A 46 -0.15 -4.96 -23.44
C THR A 46 -0.25 -6.43 -23.85
N ARG A 47 0.89 -7.12 -23.92
CA ARG A 47 0.95 -8.55 -24.28
C ARG A 47 0.76 -9.48 -23.08
N ARG A 48 0.68 -8.93 -21.87
CA ARG A 48 0.63 -9.66 -20.59
C ARG A 48 1.75 -10.70 -20.45
N LYS A 49 2.97 -10.28 -20.80
CA LYS A 49 4.18 -11.10 -20.76
C LYS A 49 5.27 -10.44 -19.93
N ILE A 50 6.11 -11.26 -19.31
CA ILE A 50 7.27 -10.84 -18.53
C ILE A 50 8.52 -11.49 -19.12
N THR A 51 9.53 -10.70 -19.43
CA THR A 51 10.84 -11.18 -19.90
C THR A 51 11.82 -11.22 -18.72
N GLY A 52 11.83 -12.32 -17.97
CA GLY A 52 12.60 -12.44 -16.73
C GLY A 52 13.55 -13.62 -16.71
N TYR A 53 13.86 -14.06 -15.50
CA TYR A 53 14.64 -15.26 -15.22
C TYR A 53 13.83 -16.22 -14.36
N ALA A 54 13.63 -17.44 -14.84
CA ALA A 54 13.05 -18.50 -14.01
C ALA A 54 14.17 -19.29 -13.34
N TYR A 55 13.97 -19.66 -12.09
CA TYR A 55 14.88 -20.57 -11.41
C TYR A 55 14.49 -22.03 -11.70
N GLN A 56 15.36 -22.76 -12.38
CA GLN A 56 15.13 -24.15 -12.77
C GLN A 56 16.44 -24.94 -12.71
N LYS A 57 16.41 -26.17 -12.18
CA LYS A 57 17.60 -27.05 -12.06
C LYS A 57 18.81 -26.32 -11.46
N HIS A 58 18.58 -25.60 -10.35
CA HIS A 58 19.57 -24.79 -9.64
C HIS A 58 20.23 -23.65 -10.44
N LYS A 59 19.62 -23.21 -11.55
CA LYS A 59 20.15 -22.13 -12.39
C LYS A 59 19.07 -21.13 -12.79
N TRP A 60 19.46 -19.86 -12.91
CA TRP A 60 18.62 -18.80 -13.46
C TRP A 60 18.64 -18.84 -15.00
N VAL A 61 17.52 -19.21 -15.60
CA VAL A 61 17.35 -19.31 -17.06
C VAL A 61 16.50 -18.16 -17.55
N ARG A 62 17.01 -17.39 -18.52
CA ARG A 62 16.25 -16.29 -19.14
C ARG A 62 15.04 -16.86 -19.88
N THR A 63 13.88 -16.27 -19.70
CA THR A 63 12.62 -16.80 -20.23
C THR A 63 11.58 -15.70 -20.43
N VAL A 64 10.59 -15.98 -21.27
CA VAL A 64 9.40 -15.14 -21.44
C VAL A 64 8.20 -15.93 -20.94
N GLN A 65 7.52 -15.41 -19.92
CA GLN A 65 6.37 -16.08 -19.31
C GLN A 65 5.14 -15.18 -19.28
N ARG A 66 3.97 -15.79 -19.05
CA ARG A 66 2.75 -15.06 -18.69
C ARG A 66 2.91 -14.46 -17.29
N PHE A 67 1.98 -13.60 -16.89
CA PHE A 67 1.96 -13.05 -15.54
C PHE A 67 1.88 -14.16 -14.48
N PRO A 68 2.63 -14.02 -13.37
CA PRO A 68 2.58 -14.95 -12.25
C PRO A 68 1.23 -14.86 -11.52
N ASP A 69 0.95 -15.87 -10.71
CA ASP A 69 -0.26 -15.93 -9.89
C ASP A 69 -0.21 -14.97 -8.70
N LEU A 70 0.99 -14.54 -8.29
CA LEU A 70 1.22 -13.58 -7.21
C LEU A 70 2.56 -12.87 -7.42
N ILE A 71 2.65 -11.59 -7.09
CA ILE A 71 3.88 -10.80 -7.20
C ILE A 71 4.33 -10.32 -5.81
N TYR A 72 5.56 -10.65 -5.44
CA TYR A 72 6.24 -10.03 -4.30
C TYR A 72 7.23 -8.98 -4.82
N ASP A 73 6.92 -7.72 -4.53
CA ASP A 73 7.77 -6.58 -4.88
C ASP A 73 8.82 -6.34 -3.80
N ILE A 74 10.05 -6.79 -4.06
CA ILE A 74 11.22 -6.65 -3.19
C ILE A 74 12.20 -5.58 -3.72
N GLY A 75 11.79 -4.80 -4.72
CA GLY A 75 12.66 -3.85 -5.42
C GLY A 75 12.78 -2.49 -4.75
N HIS A 76 14.00 -1.95 -4.69
CA HIS A 76 14.28 -0.54 -4.45
C HIS A 76 14.62 0.15 -5.78
N TYR A 77 13.70 0.94 -6.30
CA TYR A 77 13.79 1.54 -7.63
C TYR A 77 14.52 2.89 -7.58
N ARG A 78 15.66 2.97 -8.28
CA ARG A 78 16.57 4.14 -8.19
C ARG A 78 16.28 5.24 -9.20
N THR A 79 15.41 5.00 -10.18
CA THR A 79 15.07 5.97 -11.22
C THR A 79 13.57 6.27 -11.20
N THR A 80 13.20 7.52 -11.50
CA THR A 80 11.80 7.95 -11.64
C THR A 80 11.03 7.04 -12.61
N ARG A 81 11.68 6.62 -13.70
CA ARG A 81 11.09 5.73 -14.70
C ARG A 81 10.79 4.34 -14.13
N SER A 82 11.78 3.70 -13.50
CA SER A 82 11.60 2.37 -12.89
C SER A 82 10.52 2.38 -11.82
N TYR A 83 10.43 3.49 -11.07
CA TYR A 83 9.43 3.71 -10.04
C TYR A 83 8.02 3.85 -10.64
N GLN A 84 7.86 4.69 -11.67
CA GLN A 84 6.60 4.86 -12.39
C GLN A 84 6.10 3.54 -13.01
N GLN A 85 7.01 2.76 -13.60
CA GLN A 85 6.65 1.44 -14.16
C GLN A 85 6.21 0.46 -13.07
N ALA A 86 6.85 0.44 -11.90
CA ALA A 86 6.40 -0.39 -10.78
C ALA A 86 4.99 -0.01 -10.32
N GLU A 87 4.68 1.29 -10.22
CA GLU A 87 3.35 1.80 -9.89
C GLU A 87 2.30 1.45 -10.97
N GLU A 88 2.67 1.55 -12.25
CA GLU A 88 1.83 1.15 -13.37
C GLU A 88 1.48 -0.34 -13.30
N ILE A 89 2.46 -1.21 -13.04
CA ILE A 89 2.23 -2.66 -12.90
C ILE A 89 1.33 -2.96 -11.70
N LYS A 90 1.57 -2.32 -10.54
CA LYS A 90 0.72 -2.46 -9.35
C LYS A 90 -0.72 -2.00 -9.59
N SER A 91 -0.89 -1.02 -10.45
CA SER A 91 -2.20 -0.49 -10.85
C SER A 91 -2.83 -1.24 -12.03
N PHE A 92 -2.09 -2.14 -12.69
CA PHE A 92 -2.51 -2.80 -13.92
C PHE A 92 -3.38 -4.04 -13.65
N GLY A 93 -4.69 -3.83 -13.67
CA GLY A 93 -5.64 -4.91 -13.39
C GLY A 93 -5.48 -5.44 -11.97
N ARG A 94 -6.23 -6.48 -11.61
CA ARG A 94 -6.15 -7.10 -10.28
C ARG A 94 -4.99 -8.10 -10.22
N LEU A 95 -3.79 -7.71 -10.66
CA LEU A 95 -2.59 -8.51 -10.42
C LEU A 95 -2.40 -8.59 -8.90
N PRO A 96 -2.41 -9.79 -8.31
CA PRO A 96 -2.29 -9.89 -6.86
C PRO A 96 -0.84 -9.65 -6.44
N PHE A 97 -0.67 -8.82 -5.41
CA PHE A 97 0.61 -8.56 -4.78
C PHE A 97 0.62 -9.09 -3.35
N VAL A 98 1.81 -9.48 -2.87
CA VAL A 98 1.99 -9.92 -1.48
C VAL A 98 1.71 -8.79 -0.49
N GLY A 99 1.99 -7.53 -0.87
CA GLY A 99 1.67 -6.36 -0.05
C GLY A 99 1.67 -5.07 -0.84
N ASP A 100 0.91 -4.08 -0.34
CA ASP A 100 0.77 -2.76 -0.91
C ASP A 100 1.94 -1.81 -0.58
N TRP A 101 1.95 -0.67 -1.26
CA TRP A 101 2.92 0.40 -1.02
C TRP A 101 2.41 1.38 0.06
N LEU A 102 3.28 1.76 1.00
CA LEU A 102 2.95 2.75 2.04
C LEU A 102 2.88 4.19 1.52
N GLY A 103 3.44 4.49 0.36
CA GLY A 103 3.54 5.87 -0.09
C GLY A 103 4.69 6.65 0.56
N ASN A 104 4.50 7.96 0.68
CA ASN A 104 5.53 8.88 1.16
C ASN A 104 5.46 9.12 2.68
N ARG A 105 6.54 9.67 3.26
CA ARG A 105 6.68 9.87 4.71
C ARG A 105 5.57 10.70 5.34
N TRP A 106 5.04 11.69 4.61
CA TRP A 106 4.00 12.55 5.14
C TRP A 106 2.68 11.80 5.29
N VAL A 107 2.29 11.01 4.29
CA VAL A 107 1.05 10.22 4.35
C VAL A 107 1.15 9.15 5.44
N VAL A 108 2.31 8.50 5.58
CA VAL A 108 2.57 7.56 6.68
C VAL A 108 2.42 8.25 8.04
N TYR A 109 3.05 9.42 8.24
CA TYR A 109 2.91 10.19 9.47
C TYR A 109 1.45 10.54 9.79
N GLN A 110 0.66 10.96 8.79
CA GLN A 110 -0.77 11.24 8.97
C GLN A 110 -1.56 9.99 9.39
N GLY A 111 -1.26 8.83 8.79
CA GLY A 111 -1.91 7.58 9.16
C GLY A 111 -1.63 7.14 10.59
N LEU A 112 -0.38 7.32 11.05
CA LEU A 112 -0.01 7.07 12.43
C LEU A 112 -0.65 8.06 13.40
N LYS A 113 -0.63 9.35 13.05
CA LYS A 113 -1.19 10.44 13.88
C LYS A 113 -2.70 10.32 14.11
N ALA A 114 -3.40 9.61 13.23
CA ALA A 114 -4.83 9.36 13.38
C ALA A 114 -5.18 8.46 14.58
N SER A 115 -4.21 7.75 15.16
CA SER A 115 -4.36 7.03 16.43
C SER A 115 -3.78 7.86 17.59
N PRO A 116 -4.59 8.25 18.59
CA PRO A 116 -4.11 9.00 19.76
C PRO A 116 -2.98 8.29 20.50
N GLU A 117 -3.09 6.97 20.69
CA GLU A 117 -2.09 6.16 21.38
C GLU A 117 -0.74 6.15 20.65
N ILE A 118 -0.76 6.05 19.32
CA ILE A 118 0.47 6.09 18.52
C ILE A 118 1.01 7.52 18.44
N ALA A 119 0.15 8.52 18.43
CA ALA A 119 0.54 9.93 18.33
C ALA A 119 1.42 10.39 19.50
N GLU A 120 1.28 9.79 20.69
CA GLU A 120 2.15 10.05 21.85
C GLU A 120 3.61 9.66 21.59
N HIS A 121 3.84 8.69 20.70
CA HIS A 121 5.17 8.23 20.32
C HIS A 121 5.73 8.94 19.08
N LEU A 122 4.95 9.80 18.41
CA LEU A 122 5.39 10.47 17.20
C LEU A 122 6.29 11.66 17.50
N VAL A 123 7.42 11.72 16.79
CA VAL A 123 8.24 12.94 16.74
C VAL A 123 7.45 14.05 16.03
N GLU A 124 7.43 15.27 16.59
CA GLU A 124 6.78 16.43 15.96
C GLU A 124 7.24 16.55 14.51
N THR A 125 6.32 16.38 13.57
CA THR A 125 6.63 16.40 12.14
C THR A 125 5.74 17.41 11.43
N LYS A 126 6.35 18.31 10.67
CA LYS A 126 5.65 19.32 9.87
C LYS A 126 6.17 19.34 8.44
N LEU A 127 5.32 19.70 7.48
CA LEU A 127 5.79 20.02 6.15
C LEU A 127 6.52 21.37 6.16
N LEU A 128 7.62 21.46 5.42
CA LEU A 128 8.27 22.73 5.10
C LEU A 128 7.57 23.30 3.87
N ILE A 129 6.61 24.20 4.07
CA ILE A 129 5.84 24.82 2.99
C ILE A 129 6.50 26.14 2.58
N ARG A 130 7.05 26.88 3.56
CA ARG A 130 7.79 28.13 3.37
C ARG A 130 8.87 28.32 4.44
N ALA A 131 9.82 29.22 4.18
CA ALA A 131 10.89 29.58 5.11
C ALA A 131 10.41 29.86 6.55
N ALA A 132 9.30 30.60 6.69
CA ALA A 132 8.75 30.95 8.00
C ALA A 132 8.45 29.73 8.88
N ASP A 133 8.03 28.60 8.28
CA ASP A 133 7.73 27.37 9.02
C ASP A 133 9.02 26.77 9.61
N GLY A 134 10.10 26.78 8.83
CA GLY A 134 11.42 26.30 9.25
C GLY A 134 12.07 27.20 10.29
N ILE A 135 11.96 28.52 10.13
CA ILE A 135 12.43 29.50 11.12
C ILE A 135 11.70 29.31 12.44
N SER A 136 10.37 29.22 12.44
CA SER A 136 9.58 28.98 13.66
C SER A 136 9.95 27.67 14.36
N MET A 137 10.29 26.62 13.60
CA MET A 137 10.72 25.36 14.17
C MET A 137 12.14 25.43 14.76
N LEU A 138 13.05 26.19 14.15
CA LEU A 138 14.39 26.46 14.68
C LEU A 138 14.34 27.27 15.97
N GLU A 139 13.47 28.27 16.05
CA GLU A 139 13.29 29.08 17.27
C GLU A 139 12.85 28.20 18.46
N ARG A 140 11.95 27.23 18.21
CA ARG A 140 11.46 26.31 19.24
C ARG A 140 12.49 25.27 19.66
N HIS A 141 13.23 24.69 18.71
CA HIS A 141 14.03 23.47 18.95
C HIS A 141 15.54 23.66 18.81
N LYS A 142 16.02 24.84 18.38
CA LYS A 142 17.42 25.21 18.06
C LYS A 142 18.09 24.37 16.95
N SER A 143 17.74 23.10 16.80
CA SER A 143 18.22 22.19 15.76
C SER A 143 17.06 21.40 15.16
N VAL A 144 17.02 21.34 13.82
CA VAL A 144 15.93 20.75 13.05
C VAL A 144 16.50 19.80 12.00
N MET A 145 15.90 18.62 11.92
CA MET A 145 16.14 17.64 10.87
C MET A 145 15.19 17.88 9.70
N LEU A 146 15.77 18.10 8.52
CA LEU A 146 15.06 18.29 7.26
C LEU A 146 15.17 17.01 6.43
N LYS A 147 14.03 16.39 6.10
CA LYS A 147 14.01 15.13 5.34
C LYS A 147 13.15 15.30 4.07
N PRO A 148 13.55 14.77 2.90
CA PRO A 148 12.65 14.76 1.75
C PRO A 148 11.41 13.89 2.00
N VAL A 149 10.27 14.30 1.46
CA VAL A 149 9.01 13.56 1.58
C VAL A 149 9.06 12.20 0.85
N SER A 150 9.70 12.15 -0.33
CA SER A 150 9.66 10.99 -1.24
C SER A 150 11.02 10.37 -1.56
N SER A 151 11.92 10.19 -0.57
CA SER A 151 13.22 9.53 -0.80
C SER A 151 13.33 8.15 -0.14
N ASP A 152 13.63 7.10 -0.90
CA ASP A 152 13.67 5.72 -0.36
C ASP A 152 14.97 5.34 0.37
N SER A 153 16.07 6.07 0.14
CA SER A 153 17.42 5.74 0.68
C SER A 153 17.91 6.76 1.72
N GLY A 154 17.00 7.62 2.18
CA GLY A 154 17.29 8.75 3.04
C GLY A 154 18.05 9.89 2.35
N THR A 155 18.59 9.76 1.13
CA THR A 155 19.36 10.81 0.42
C THR A 155 18.69 12.18 0.52
N GLY A 156 19.47 13.23 0.83
CA GLY A 156 18.97 14.60 0.98
C GLY A 156 18.53 15.01 2.39
N ILE A 157 18.70 14.15 3.41
CA ILE A 157 18.52 14.54 4.82
C ILE A 157 19.61 15.53 5.23
N ASN A 158 19.19 16.66 5.80
CA ASN A 158 20.07 17.69 6.34
C ASN A 158 19.70 17.95 7.81
N ARG A 159 20.69 18.22 8.66
CA ARG A 159 20.45 18.82 9.97
C ARG A 159 20.83 20.28 9.92
N ILE A 160 19.96 21.15 10.39
CA ILE A 160 20.25 22.58 10.53
C ILE A 160 20.23 22.98 12.00
N THR A 161 21.20 23.78 12.41
CA THR A 161 21.34 24.24 13.80
C THR A 161 21.61 25.74 13.82
N HIS A 162 20.79 26.47 14.58
CA HIS A 162 20.97 27.90 14.78
C HIS A 162 22.04 28.15 15.85
N ARG A 163 23.11 28.89 15.50
CA ARG A 163 24.18 29.29 16.42
C ARG A 163 24.60 30.74 16.18
N LYS A 164 24.25 31.63 17.12
CA LYS A 164 24.49 33.09 16.98
C LYS A 164 23.94 33.56 15.63
N ASP A 165 24.70 34.32 14.86
CA ASP A 165 24.27 34.88 13.57
C ASP A 165 24.44 33.91 12.38
N MET A 166 24.64 32.61 12.66
CA MET A 166 24.90 31.59 11.65
C MET A 166 23.93 30.41 11.74
N LEU A 167 23.53 29.90 10.57
CA LEU A 167 22.88 28.60 10.43
C LEU A 167 23.94 27.57 10.01
N ILE A 168 24.18 26.59 10.89
CA ILE A 168 25.04 25.45 10.60
C ILE A 168 24.22 24.38 9.90
N ILE A 169 24.64 23.99 8.70
CA ILE A 169 24.00 22.98 7.86
C ILE A 169 24.94 21.79 7.76
N GLU A 170 24.48 20.67 8.30
CA GLU A 170 25.13 19.38 8.17
C GLU A 170 24.40 18.59 7.09
N GLU A 171 25.06 18.42 5.95
CA GLU A 171 24.55 17.66 4.82
C GLU A 171 24.99 16.20 4.91
N ASN A 172 24.29 15.34 4.19
CA ASN A 172 24.59 13.91 4.21
C ASN A 172 26.05 13.64 3.79
N GLY A 173 26.81 12.91 4.61
CA GLY A 173 28.22 12.58 4.36
C GLY A 173 29.23 13.31 5.25
N GLY A 174 28.78 14.19 6.15
CA GLY A 174 29.63 14.89 7.12
C GLY A 174 30.14 16.25 6.63
N ALA A 175 29.69 16.70 5.45
CA ALA A 175 29.93 18.05 4.98
C ALA A 175 29.17 19.04 5.87
N CYS A 176 29.91 19.85 6.60
CA CYS A 176 29.38 20.94 7.41
C CYS A 176 29.64 22.24 6.67
N ARG A 177 28.57 22.98 6.37
CA ARG A 177 28.68 24.35 5.89
C ARG A 177 27.92 25.28 6.81
N SER A 178 28.34 26.52 6.86
CA SER A 178 27.64 27.57 7.60
C SER A 178 27.20 28.65 6.63
N ILE A 179 26.02 29.22 6.88
CA ILE A 179 25.52 30.39 6.17
C ILE A 179 25.09 31.45 7.19
N PRO A 180 25.15 32.75 6.84
CA PRO A 180 24.54 33.79 7.67
C PRO A 180 23.06 33.52 7.89
N ILE A 181 22.53 33.86 9.07
CA ILE A 181 21.12 33.59 9.42
C ILE A 181 20.15 34.30 8.48
N GLU A 182 20.54 35.44 7.90
CA GLU A 182 19.77 36.20 6.91
C GLU A 182 19.57 35.39 5.61
N ALA A 183 20.48 34.46 5.31
CA ALA A 183 20.38 33.57 4.16
C ALA A 183 19.53 32.31 4.44
N ALA A 184 19.10 32.07 5.69
CA ALA A 184 18.32 30.90 6.07
C ALA A 184 16.99 30.81 5.32
N GLY A 185 16.31 31.95 5.10
CA GLY A 185 15.03 31.99 4.40
C GLY A 185 15.13 31.43 2.98
N LYS A 186 16.10 31.93 2.20
CA LYS A 186 16.36 31.45 0.83
C LYS A 186 16.70 29.96 0.79
N TYR A 187 17.50 29.48 1.74
CA TYR A 187 17.83 28.06 1.82
C TYR A 187 16.60 27.19 2.12
N LEU A 188 15.76 27.61 3.07
CA LEU A 188 14.56 26.88 3.45
C LEU A 188 13.51 26.88 2.32
N ASP A 189 13.30 27.99 1.62
CA ASP A 189 12.38 28.05 0.47
C ASP A 189 12.82 27.12 -0.68
N GLN A 190 14.13 27.00 -0.92
CA GLN A 190 14.66 26.05 -1.90
C GLN A 190 14.37 24.59 -1.53
N LEU A 191 14.35 24.26 -0.24
CA LEU A 191 13.98 22.92 0.23
C LEU A 191 12.47 22.72 0.25
N ALA A 192 11.70 23.75 0.59
CA ALA A 192 10.25 23.74 0.50
C ALA A 192 9.78 23.37 -0.91
N ALA A 193 10.36 24.02 -1.93
CA ALA A 193 10.09 23.76 -3.34
C ALA A 193 10.43 22.31 -3.78
N LYS A 194 11.29 21.62 -3.03
CA LYS A 194 11.67 20.21 -3.27
C LYS A 194 10.82 19.21 -2.47
N GLY A 195 9.88 19.67 -1.65
CA GLY A 195 9.00 18.81 -0.85
C GLY A 195 9.74 18.16 0.33
N TYR A 196 9.98 18.96 1.36
CA TYR A 196 10.66 18.52 2.59
C TYR A 196 9.70 18.51 3.80
N LEU A 197 10.00 17.64 4.75
CA LEU A 197 9.44 17.64 6.10
C LEU A 197 10.51 18.06 7.11
N MET A 198 10.04 18.50 8.27
CA MET A 198 10.83 19.00 9.37
C MET A 198 10.48 18.23 10.64
N GLN A 199 11.52 17.84 11.38
CA GLN A 199 11.42 17.20 12.69
C GLN A 199 12.44 17.87 13.63
N PRO A 200 12.20 17.95 14.95
CA PRO A 200 13.25 18.37 15.87
C PRO A 200 14.44 17.40 15.74
N ALA A 201 15.65 17.94 15.73
CA ALA A 201 16.84 17.10 15.74
C ALA A 201 17.01 16.53 17.14
N LEU A 202 16.58 15.28 17.32
CA LEU A 202 16.81 14.55 18.56
C LEU A 202 18.32 14.30 18.73
N ASP A 203 18.88 14.63 19.89
CA ASP A 203 20.28 14.36 20.23
C ASP A 203 20.39 13.15 21.16
N TRP A 204 20.36 11.95 20.58
CA TRP A 204 20.37 10.65 21.27
C TRP A 204 21.81 10.09 21.42
N ARG A 205 22.81 10.98 21.35
CA ARG A 205 24.23 10.68 21.57
C ARG A 205 24.61 10.61 23.06
N ILE A 206 23.66 10.75 23.97
CA ILE A 206 23.95 10.73 25.41
C ILE A 206 24.66 9.39 25.72
N ASN A 207 25.91 9.46 26.17
CA ASN A 207 26.82 8.33 26.46
C ASN A 207 27.22 7.38 25.31
N SER A 208 26.94 7.71 24.04
CA SER A 208 27.55 6.98 22.90
C SER A 208 28.23 7.94 21.94
N ARG A 209 29.42 7.56 21.48
CA ARG A 209 30.16 8.30 20.45
C ARG A 209 29.39 8.32 19.12
N ASN A 210 28.48 7.38 18.89
CA ASN A 210 27.74 7.21 17.64
C ASN A 210 26.22 7.31 17.86
N PRO A 211 25.46 7.90 16.91
CA PRO A 211 24.01 7.77 16.93
C PRO A 211 23.60 6.30 16.75
N TRP A 212 22.57 5.81 17.45
CA TRP A 212 22.04 4.44 17.34
C TRP A 212 20.50 4.35 17.43
N ASN A 213 19.81 3.71 16.48
CA ASN A 213 18.35 3.56 16.52
C ASN A 213 17.99 2.07 16.55
N CYS A 214 16.78 1.76 16.99
CA CYS A 214 16.26 0.40 16.93
C CYS A 214 15.38 0.27 15.68
N ARG A 215 15.60 -0.78 14.89
CA ARG A 215 14.67 -1.19 13.85
C ARG A 215 13.91 -2.41 14.32
N ALA A 216 12.62 -2.21 14.55
CA ALA A 216 11.65 -3.27 14.77
C ALA A 216 11.15 -3.78 13.42
N LEU A 217 11.15 -5.10 13.23
CA LEU A 217 10.59 -5.76 12.06
C LEU A 217 9.31 -6.48 12.46
N ILE A 218 8.22 -6.22 11.73
CA ILE A 218 6.94 -6.93 11.87
C ILE A 218 6.49 -7.43 10.50
N GLN A 219 6.01 -8.66 10.43
CA GLN A 219 5.64 -9.31 9.18
C GLN A 219 4.37 -10.11 9.39
N LYS A 220 3.57 -10.24 8.33
CA LYS A 220 2.44 -11.17 8.34
C LYS A 220 2.94 -12.60 8.28
N ASP A 221 2.34 -13.46 9.09
CA ASP A 221 2.62 -14.89 9.11
C ASP A 221 1.83 -15.65 8.04
N GLY A 222 1.99 -16.97 8.02
CA GLY A 222 1.22 -17.88 7.15
C GLY A 222 -0.28 -17.96 7.45
N LEU A 223 -0.77 -17.26 8.48
CA LEU A 223 -2.20 -17.13 8.81
C LEU A 223 -2.75 -15.75 8.40
N GLY A 224 -1.89 -14.85 7.91
CA GLY A 224 -2.24 -13.49 7.53
C GLY A 224 -2.31 -12.50 8.70
N SER A 225 -1.80 -12.89 9.87
CA SER A 225 -1.78 -12.07 11.08
C SER A 225 -0.43 -11.37 11.25
N TRP A 226 -0.43 -10.16 11.79
CA TRP A 226 0.81 -9.45 12.12
C TRP A 226 1.56 -10.15 13.24
N SER A 227 2.86 -10.39 13.04
CA SER A 227 3.74 -11.04 14.00
C SER A 227 5.05 -10.29 14.15
N PHE A 228 5.39 -9.94 15.39
CA PHE A 228 6.67 -9.31 15.70
C PHE A 228 7.82 -10.26 15.34
N THR A 229 8.63 -9.85 14.37
CA THR A 229 9.66 -10.71 13.79
C THR A 229 10.95 -10.61 14.60
N GLY A 230 11.37 -9.38 14.92
CA GLY A 230 12.51 -9.14 15.79
C GLY A 230 12.94 -7.68 15.85
N LEU A 231 13.95 -7.42 16.68
CA LEU A 231 14.51 -6.11 16.95
C LEU A 231 16.02 -6.13 16.73
N PHE A 232 16.54 -5.11 16.06
CA PHE A 232 17.98 -4.92 15.92
C PHE A 232 18.35 -3.44 16.03
N VAL A 233 19.59 -3.16 16.43
CA VAL A 233 20.10 -1.79 16.56
C VAL A 233 20.90 -1.45 15.32
N GLN A 234 20.65 -0.28 14.73
CA GLN A 234 21.51 0.31 13.72
C GLN A 234 22.34 1.41 14.39
N GLU A 235 23.65 1.26 14.42
CA GLU A 235 24.61 2.23 14.94
C GLU A 235 25.29 2.96 13.78
N GLY A 236 25.31 4.28 13.81
CA GLY A 236 25.98 5.11 12.80
C GLY A 236 27.48 5.26 13.04
N GLN A 237 28.13 6.07 12.21
CA GLN A 237 29.50 6.52 12.43
C GLN A 237 29.50 7.95 12.97
N THR A 238 30.43 8.28 13.87
CA THR A 238 30.55 9.55 14.62
C THR A 238 30.41 10.81 13.74
N SER A 239 30.81 10.75 12.46
CA SER A 239 30.82 11.88 11.51
C SER A 239 29.58 11.97 10.59
N ARG A 240 28.59 11.07 10.71
CA ARG A 240 27.44 11.02 9.80
C ARG A 240 26.10 11.09 10.56
N LEU A 241 25.10 11.72 9.93
CA LEU A 241 23.75 11.87 10.49
C LEU A 241 22.93 10.57 10.48
N ARG A 242 23.42 9.48 9.88
CA ARG A 242 22.67 8.24 9.66
C ARG A 242 23.28 7.05 10.35
N THR A 243 22.40 6.13 10.72
CA THR A 243 22.70 4.84 11.34
C THR A 243 22.61 3.65 10.39
N HIS A 244 22.07 3.85 9.19
CA HIS A 244 21.81 2.75 8.26
C HIS A 244 23.10 2.11 7.69
N PRO A 245 23.17 0.77 7.54
CA PRO A 245 24.35 0.06 7.06
C PRO A 245 24.87 0.48 5.68
N GLU A 246 23.97 0.81 4.75
CA GLU A 246 24.34 1.31 3.42
C GLU A 246 25.13 2.64 3.44
N HIS A 247 25.15 3.34 4.58
CA HIS A 247 25.85 4.62 4.76
C HIS A 247 27.00 4.53 5.77
N GLY A 248 27.50 3.33 6.05
CA GLY A 248 28.64 3.07 6.94
C GLY A 248 28.26 2.72 8.39
N GLY A 249 26.97 2.65 8.71
CA GLY A 249 26.52 2.15 10.01
C GLY A 249 26.72 0.64 10.19
N GLN A 250 26.61 0.15 11.42
CA GLN A 250 26.65 -1.26 11.76
C GLN A 250 25.29 -1.69 12.32
N THR A 251 24.82 -2.87 11.91
CA THR A 251 23.71 -3.53 12.59
C THR A 251 24.27 -4.43 13.69
N VAL A 252 23.72 -4.33 14.89
CA VAL A 252 24.07 -5.16 16.05
C VAL A 252 22.81 -5.74 16.70
N GLU A 253 22.98 -6.85 17.42
CA GLU A 253 21.89 -7.49 18.17
C GLU A 253 21.33 -6.52 19.21
N ALA A 254 19.99 -6.40 19.26
CA ALA A 254 19.35 -5.43 20.14
C ALA A 254 19.49 -5.80 21.62
N TYR A 255 19.34 -7.08 21.97
CA TYR A 255 19.29 -7.49 23.37
C TYR A 255 20.59 -7.19 24.12
N PRO A 256 21.78 -7.65 23.69
CA PRO A 256 23.04 -7.34 24.39
C PRO A 256 23.34 -5.84 24.43
N PHE A 257 22.99 -5.11 23.36
CA PHE A 257 23.20 -3.67 23.28
C PHE A 257 22.35 -2.91 24.31
N LEU A 258 21.06 -3.24 24.39
CA LEU A 258 20.12 -2.60 25.31
C LEU A 258 20.36 -3.05 26.75
N ALA A 259 20.68 -4.32 26.99
CA ALA A 259 20.95 -4.86 28.33
C ALA A 259 22.15 -4.19 28.98
N LYS A 260 23.20 -3.90 28.19
CA LYS A 260 24.37 -3.15 28.68
C LYS A 260 24.02 -1.73 29.14
N ARG A 261 22.94 -1.15 28.61
CA ARG A 261 22.57 0.26 28.83
C ARG A 261 21.48 0.43 29.88
N PHE A 262 20.45 -0.42 29.82
CA PHE A 262 19.25 -0.32 30.65
C PHE A 262 19.13 -1.45 31.68
N GLY A 263 19.99 -2.46 31.62
CA GLY A 263 19.88 -3.69 32.40
C GLY A 263 18.99 -4.74 31.72
N GLU A 264 19.13 -6.00 32.12
CA GLU A 264 18.45 -7.14 31.49
C GLU A 264 16.92 -7.07 31.65
N GLU A 265 16.44 -6.83 32.88
CA GLU A 265 15.01 -6.78 33.17
C GLU A 265 14.29 -5.68 32.38
N GLU A 266 14.87 -4.49 32.36
CA GLU A 266 14.29 -3.36 31.63
C GLU A 266 14.38 -3.58 30.12
N THR A 267 15.41 -4.25 29.63
CA THR A 267 15.53 -4.61 28.21
C THR A 267 14.42 -5.57 27.79
N MET A 268 14.05 -6.54 28.63
CA MET A 268 12.91 -7.43 28.36
C MET A 268 11.59 -6.64 28.29
N ARG A 269 11.37 -5.69 29.20
CA ARG A 269 10.17 -4.82 29.19
C ARG A 269 10.13 -3.91 27.97
N LEU A 270 11.27 -3.31 27.60
CA LEU A 270 11.41 -2.50 26.40
C LEU A 270 11.11 -3.31 25.15
N HIS A 271 11.63 -4.53 25.05
CA HIS A 271 11.36 -5.42 23.92
C HIS A 271 9.86 -5.71 23.76
N ALA A 272 9.16 -6.02 24.87
CA ALA A 272 7.71 -6.23 24.85
C ALA A 272 6.95 -4.97 24.41
N ARG A 273 7.27 -3.80 24.99
CA ARG A 273 6.65 -2.52 24.62
C ARG A 273 6.88 -2.14 23.16
N VAL A 274 8.07 -2.40 22.62
CA VAL A 274 8.39 -2.21 21.21
C VAL A 274 7.56 -3.14 20.34
N GLY A 275 7.41 -4.42 20.72
CA GLY A 275 6.54 -5.38 20.06
C GLY A 275 5.11 -4.89 19.95
N ASP A 276 4.51 -4.53 21.08
CA ASP A 276 3.13 -4.04 21.16
C ASP A 276 2.91 -2.77 20.33
N LEU A 277 3.80 -1.78 20.45
CA LEU A 277 3.73 -0.54 19.67
C LEU A 277 3.84 -0.82 18.17
N THR A 278 4.75 -1.72 17.78
CA THR A 278 4.96 -2.09 16.36
C THR A 278 3.73 -2.79 15.79
N GLN A 279 3.07 -3.64 16.57
CA GLN A 279 1.83 -4.28 16.17
C GLN A 279 0.70 -3.26 15.97
N ARG A 280 0.48 -2.36 16.93
CA ARG A 280 -0.53 -1.29 16.80
C ARG A 280 -0.27 -0.39 15.59
N ILE A 281 1.00 -0.06 15.31
CA ILE A 281 1.41 0.68 14.12
C ILE A 281 0.97 -0.05 12.84
N ALA A 282 1.21 -1.36 12.75
CA ALA A 282 0.88 -2.14 11.57
C ALA A 282 -0.64 -2.18 11.32
N GLU A 283 -1.41 -2.45 12.37
CA GLU A 283 -2.88 -2.49 12.35
C GLU A 283 -3.48 -1.12 11.99
N GLN A 284 -2.96 -0.04 12.60
CA GLN A 284 -3.41 1.33 12.31
C GLN A 284 -3.15 1.73 10.86
N LEU A 285 -2.00 1.36 10.29
CA LEU A 285 -1.69 1.67 8.89
C LEU A 285 -2.61 0.88 7.95
N GLU A 286 -2.87 -0.41 8.20
CA GLU A 286 -3.84 -1.16 7.39
C GLU A 286 -5.24 -0.54 7.45
N LEU A 287 -5.68 -0.13 8.65
CA LEU A 287 -6.95 0.57 8.85
C LEU A 287 -7.01 1.90 8.07
N TYR A 288 -5.98 2.73 8.21
CA TYR A 288 -5.94 4.06 7.59
C TYR A 288 -5.90 3.99 6.06
N TYR A 289 -5.08 3.10 5.50
CA TYR A 289 -4.97 2.94 4.05
C TYR A 289 -6.11 2.12 3.46
N ASN A 290 -6.81 1.32 4.28
CA ASN A 290 -7.73 0.28 3.83
C ASN A 290 -7.08 -0.63 2.76
N ARG A 291 -5.85 -1.06 3.05
CA ARG A 291 -4.97 -1.86 2.19
C ARG A 291 -4.26 -2.90 3.02
N SER A 292 -3.74 -3.94 2.37
CA SER A 292 -2.94 -4.94 3.07
C SER A 292 -1.45 -4.77 2.82
N PHE A 293 -0.68 -4.77 3.89
CA PHE A 293 0.78 -4.82 3.85
C PHE A 293 1.27 -6.21 4.23
N ALA A 294 2.50 -6.54 3.84
CA ALA A 294 3.12 -7.84 4.15
C ALA A 294 4.15 -7.74 5.27
N GLU A 295 4.88 -6.63 5.30
CA GLU A 295 5.99 -6.40 6.22
C GLU A 295 6.17 -4.90 6.44
N LEU A 296 6.60 -4.55 7.65
CA LEU A 296 6.93 -3.19 8.04
C LEU A 296 8.21 -3.18 8.87
N GLY A 297 9.08 -2.21 8.60
CA GLY A 297 10.19 -1.84 9.48
C GLY A 297 9.90 -0.53 10.17
N VAL A 298 9.90 -0.52 11.49
CA VAL A 298 9.68 0.67 12.32
C VAL A 298 11.00 1.08 12.94
N ASP A 299 11.46 2.27 12.58
CA ASP A 299 12.64 2.89 13.17
C ASP A 299 12.24 3.67 14.41
N LEU A 300 12.82 3.31 15.55
CA LEU A 300 12.53 3.85 16.87
C LEU A 300 13.81 4.43 17.48
N ALA A 301 13.68 5.59 18.11
CA ALA A 301 14.61 6.03 19.13
C ALA A 301 14.07 5.65 20.51
N ILE A 302 14.98 5.26 21.41
CA ILE A 302 14.67 4.95 22.80
C ILE A 302 15.37 5.99 23.66
N GLY A 303 14.61 6.74 24.45
CA GLY A 303 15.12 7.72 25.40
C GLY A 303 15.76 7.07 26.64
N GLU A 304 16.60 7.81 27.36
CA GLU A 304 17.15 7.37 28.66
C GLU A 304 16.04 7.14 29.71
N ASP A 305 14.94 7.87 29.59
CA ASP A 305 13.70 7.70 30.33
C ASP A 305 12.86 6.51 29.84
N ARG A 306 13.36 5.73 28.88
CA ARG A 306 12.68 4.60 28.23
C ARG A 306 11.44 5.02 27.43
N SER A 307 11.36 6.29 27.04
CA SER A 307 10.37 6.77 26.07
C SER A 307 10.67 6.18 24.68
N LEU A 308 9.61 5.85 23.94
CA LEU A 308 9.72 5.33 22.57
C LEU A 308 9.29 6.42 21.60
N HIS A 309 10.16 6.71 20.63
CA HIS A 309 9.92 7.74 19.61
C HIS A 309 10.01 7.15 18.21
N ILE A 310 8.92 7.23 17.46
CA ILE A 310 8.84 6.75 16.08
C ILE A 310 9.54 7.74 15.15
N LEU A 311 10.59 7.28 14.49
CA LEU A 311 11.39 8.04 13.55
C LEU A 311 10.88 7.90 12.12
N GLU A 312 10.56 6.67 11.72
CA GLU A 312 10.17 6.30 10.36
C GLU A 312 9.51 4.91 10.31
N VAL A 313 8.62 4.68 9.33
CA VAL A 313 8.04 3.36 9.05
C VAL A 313 8.17 3.05 7.56
N ASN A 314 8.67 1.85 7.24
CA ASN A 314 9.02 1.41 5.88
C ASN A 314 8.30 0.10 5.53
N HIS A 315 7.79 -0.05 4.30
CA HIS A 315 7.10 -1.28 3.82
C HIS A 315 8.01 -2.28 3.09
N LYS A 316 9.27 -1.89 2.85
CA LYS A 316 10.34 -2.76 2.33
C LYS A 316 11.52 -2.66 3.29
N PRO A 317 11.36 -3.18 4.51
CA PRO A 317 12.44 -3.17 5.47
C PRO A 317 13.57 -4.04 4.91
N GLY A 318 14.75 -3.45 4.75
CA GLY A 318 15.96 -4.23 4.47
C GLY A 318 16.10 -5.37 5.49
N LYS A 319 16.63 -6.51 5.04
CA LYS A 319 16.74 -7.71 5.88
C LYS A 319 17.87 -7.54 6.92
N PRO A 320 17.72 -8.11 8.12
CA PRO A 320 18.76 -8.07 9.15
C PRO A 320 20.06 -8.73 8.67
N PHE A 321 21.19 -8.38 9.27
CA PHE A 321 22.49 -8.97 8.91
C PHE A 321 22.68 -10.32 9.60
N MET A 322 23.50 -11.20 9.02
CA MET A 322 23.89 -12.48 9.62
C MET A 322 25.32 -12.37 10.19
N ARG A 323 25.46 -12.22 11.52
CA ARG A 323 26.77 -12.22 12.20
C ARG A 323 26.88 -13.29 13.28
N THR A 324 25.78 -13.60 13.96
CA THR A 324 25.66 -14.66 14.96
C THR A 324 24.64 -15.71 14.53
N GLU A 325 24.56 -16.85 15.23
CA GLU A 325 23.52 -17.86 14.99
C GLU A 325 22.10 -17.31 15.23
N ARG A 326 21.91 -16.48 16.26
CA ARG A 326 20.62 -15.82 16.52
C ARG A 326 20.25 -14.82 15.42
N ASP A 327 21.25 -14.09 14.90
CA ASP A 327 21.05 -13.20 13.76
C ASP A 327 20.67 -13.99 12.49
N LEU A 328 21.23 -15.19 12.33
CA LEU A 328 20.90 -16.10 11.23
C LEU A 328 19.46 -16.59 11.35
N GLU A 329 19.01 -17.03 12.52
CA GLU A 329 17.61 -17.42 12.76
C GLU A 329 16.64 -16.26 12.46
N LEU A 330 16.95 -15.06 12.96
CA LEU A 330 16.14 -13.87 12.68
C LEU A 330 16.13 -13.51 11.20
N TYR A 331 17.28 -13.62 10.53
CA TYR A 331 17.39 -13.41 9.09
C TYR A 331 16.55 -14.42 8.31
N GLU A 332 16.70 -15.71 8.57
CA GLU A 332 15.93 -16.77 7.92
C GLU A 332 14.43 -16.57 8.14
N LYS A 333 14.02 -16.28 9.37
CA LYS A 333 12.63 -15.93 9.69
C LYS A 333 12.16 -14.72 8.86
N SER A 334 12.97 -13.66 8.78
CA SER A 334 12.65 -12.43 8.04
C SER A 334 12.50 -12.63 6.54
N ILE A 335 13.17 -13.65 5.99
CA ILE A 335 13.07 -14.05 4.59
C ILE A 335 11.82 -14.90 4.40
N ARG A 336 11.60 -15.92 5.24
CA ARG A 336 10.53 -16.92 5.09
C ARG A 336 9.12 -16.35 5.27
N MET A 337 8.91 -15.47 6.25
CA MET A 337 7.58 -14.98 6.64
C MET A 337 6.77 -14.36 5.47
N PRO A 338 7.32 -13.44 4.66
CA PRO A 338 6.61 -12.92 3.49
C PRO A 338 6.17 -14.00 2.48
N PHE A 339 6.91 -15.10 2.34
CA PHE A 339 6.54 -16.20 1.44
C PHE A 339 5.45 -17.09 2.03
N GLN A 340 5.45 -17.30 3.34
CA GLN A 340 4.35 -17.97 4.04
C GLN A 340 3.06 -17.16 3.89
N TYR A 341 3.13 -15.84 4.06
CA TYR A 341 2.00 -14.95 3.81
C TYR A 341 1.59 -14.94 2.32
N ALA A 342 2.55 -14.98 1.40
CA ALA A 342 2.27 -15.11 -0.03
C ALA A 342 1.49 -16.41 -0.33
N ALA A 343 1.85 -17.53 0.29
CA ALA A 343 1.12 -18.79 0.15
C ALA A 343 -0.29 -18.68 0.73
N TYR A 344 -0.47 -18.05 1.90
CA TYR A 344 -1.78 -17.74 2.46
C TYR A 344 -2.67 -16.94 1.48
N LEU A 345 -2.12 -15.91 0.85
CA LEU A 345 -2.84 -15.12 -0.15
C LEU A 345 -3.20 -15.94 -1.39
N ALA A 346 -2.29 -16.78 -1.88
CA ALA A 346 -2.54 -17.67 -3.01
C ALA A 346 -3.64 -18.69 -2.68
N HIS A 347 -3.62 -19.27 -1.47
CA HIS A 347 -4.69 -20.16 -0.99
C HIS A 347 -6.02 -19.44 -0.86
N ARG A 348 -6.04 -18.20 -0.33
CA ARG A 348 -7.26 -17.39 -0.25
C ARG A 348 -7.81 -17.00 -1.62
N GLN A 349 -6.95 -16.75 -2.60
CA GLN A 349 -7.39 -16.45 -3.96
C GLN A 349 -7.93 -17.68 -4.66
N ALA A 350 -7.25 -18.82 -4.52
CA ALA A 350 -7.76 -20.10 -5.00
C ALA A 350 -9.12 -20.38 -4.34
N ALA A 351 -9.20 -20.27 -3.02
CA ALA A 351 -10.43 -20.43 -2.24
C ALA A 351 -11.51 -19.42 -2.59
N ALA A 352 -11.20 -18.15 -2.90
CA ALA A 352 -12.19 -17.16 -3.35
C ALA A 352 -12.62 -17.37 -4.81
N THR A 353 -11.82 -18.09 -5.60
CA THR A 353 -12.17 -18.48 -6.98
C THR A 353 -13.03 -19.74 -6.97
N THR A 354 -12.78 -20.69 -6.05
CA THR A 354 -13.68 -21.84 -5.79
C THR A 354 -14.90 -21.47 -4.94
N ALA A 355 -14.76 -20.50 -4.05
CA ALA A 355 -15.81 -19.87 -3.25
C ALA A 355 -16.20 -18.51 -3.81
N ALA A 356 -16.25 -18.38 -5.14
CA ALA A 356 -17.23 -17.51 -5.78
C ALA A 356 -18.67 -18.04 -5.55
N ALA A 357 -18.92 -18.57 -4.34
CA ALA A 357 -20.22 -18.73 -3.76
C ALA A 357 -20.68 -17.34 -3.35
N ALA A 358 -21.89 -17.03 -3.75
CA ALA A 358 -22.55 -15.79 -3.44
C ALA A 358 -22.55 -15.55 -1.92
N PRO A 359 -22.47 -14.28 -1.44
CA PRO A 359 -22.47 -13.97 -0.01
C PRO A 359 -23.54 -14.76 0.80
N PRO A 360 -23.36 -15.02 2.10
CA PRO A 360 -24.27 -15.89 2.87
C PRO A 360 -25.72 -15.36 2.99
N TRP A 361 -25.97 -14.09 2.68
CA TRP A 361 -27.30 -13.47 2.60
C TRP A 361 -27.93 -13.47 1.20
N THR A 362 -27.31 -14.15 0.24
CA THR A 362 -27.82 -14.21 -1.13
C THR A 362 -28.97 -15.18 -1.21
N ARG A 363 -30.04 -14.75 -1.89
CA ARG A 363 -31.19 -15.61 -2.14
C ARG A 363 -30.83 -16.61 -3.23
N ASP A 364 -31.27 -17.85 -3.06
CA ASP A 364 -31.31 -18.81 -4.17
C ASP A 364 -32.44 -18.39 -5.11
N THR A 365 -32.08 -17.98 -6.32
CA THR A 365 -33.02 -17.52 -7.36
C THR A 365 -33.09 -18.51 -8.53
N SER A 366 -32.64 -19.76 -8.33
CA SER A 366 -32.57 -20.80 -9.37
C SER A 366 -33.93 -21.18 -10.00
N THR A 367 -35.04 -20.75 -9.41
CA THR A 367 -36.41 -21.04 -9.86
C THR A 367 -37.23 -19.80 -10.30
N CYS A 368 -36.68 -18.59 -10.21
CA CYS A 368 -37.39 -17.36 -10.57
C CYS A 368 -37.30 -17.10 -12.09
N SER A 369 -38.40 -16.65 -12.70
CA SER A 369 -38.35 -16.15 -14.08
C SER A 369 -37.50 -14.89 -14.18
N ARG A 370 -36.99 -14.58 -15.40
CA ARG A 370 -36.21 -13.36 -15.66
C ARG A 370 -36.94 -12.09 -15.20
N ALA A 371 -38.25 -12.00 -15.45
CA ALA A 371 -39.04 -10.83 -15.06
C ALA A 371 -39.14 -10.68 -13.54
N GLU A 372 -39.37 -11.77 -12.81
CA GLU A 372 -39.44 -11.76 -11.34
C GLU A 372 -38.10 -11.37 -10.71
N LEU A 373 -37.00 -11.91 -11.25
CA LEU A 373 -35.65 -11.59 -10.79
C LEU A 373 -35.32 -10.10 -11.00
N ILE A 374 -35.69 -9.53 -12.15
CA ILE A 374 -35.54 -8.09 -12.43
C ILE A 374 -36.32 -7.26 -11.42
N GLU A 375 -37.59 -7.59 -11.17
CA GLU A 375 -38.40 -6.86 -10.20
C GLU A 375 -37.80 -6.94 -8.80
N GLN A 376 -37.27 -8.09 -8.40
CA GLN A 376 -36.69 -8.27 -7.08
C GLN A 376 -35.39 -7.46 -6.91
N ILE A 377 -34.53 -7.42 -7.93
CA ILE A 377 -33.33 -6.57 -7.93
C ILE A 377 -33.70 -5.09 -7.84
N VAL A 378 -34.72 -4.66 -8.59
CA VAL A 378 -35.17 -3.26 -8.55
C VAL A 378 -35.78 -2.93 -7.18
N GLN A 379 -36.62 -3.80 -6.62
CA GLN A 379 -37.20 -3.60 -5.29
C GLN A 379 -36.11 -3.53 -4.21
N ASP A 380 -35.12 -4.43 -4.25
CA ASP A 380 -33.98 -4.38 -3.34
C ASP A 380 -33.21 -3.07 -3.50
N GLY A 381 -33.01 -2.57 -4.72
CA GLY A 381 -32.39 -1.28 -4.95
C GLY A 381 -33.21 -0.09 -4.43
N MET A 382 -34.53 -0.13 -4.58
CA MET A 382 -35.42 0.91 -4.07
C MET A 382 -35.46 0.95 -2.54
N ALA A 383 -35.23 -0.17 -1.85
CA ALA A 383 -35.14 -0.21 -0.39
C ALA A 383 -33.98 0.63 0.18
N PHE A 384 -32.97 0.94 -0.63
CA PHE A 384 -31.83 1.80 -0.27
C PHE A 384 -31.97 3.23 -0.80
N TYR A 385 -33.17 3.66 -1.21
CA TYR A 385 -33.40 5.01 -1.70
C TYR A 385 -32.90 6.06 -0.70
N ARG A 386 -32.15 7.06 -1.21
CA ARG A 386 -31.41 8.08 -0.45
C ARG A 386 -30.25 7.61 0.43
N THR A 387 -29.83 6.34 0.39
CA THR A 387 -28.57 5.93 1.03
C THR A 387 -27.41 6.78 0.51
N PRO A 388 -26.58 7.38 1.39
CA PRO A 388 -25.56 8.36 0.99
C PRO A 388 -24.57 7.85 -0.05
N TYR A 389 -24.06 8.76 -0.89
CA TYR A 389 -23.01 8.44 -1.84
C TYR A 389 -21.62 8.61 -1.23
N ARG A 390 -20.74 7.62 -1.40
CA ARG A 390 -19.31 7.70 -1.08
C ARG A 390 -18.49 7.09 -2.21
N PHE A 391 -17.66 7.89 -2.87
CA PHE A 391 -16.79 7.41 -3.95
C PHE A 391 -15.85 6.31 -3.42
N GLY A 392 -15.81 5.15 -4.08
CA GLY A 392 -14.98 4.03 -3.65
C GLY A 392 -15.50 3.33 -2.39
N ALA A 393 -16.81 3.40 -2.11
CA ALA A 393 -17.44 2.76 -0.95
C ALA A 393 -17.00 1.29 -0.77
N VAL A 394 -16.85 0.86 0.48
CA VAL A 394 -16.45 -0.52 0.79
C VAL A 394 -17.48 -1.49 0.17
N PRO A 395 -17.05 -2.53 -0.57
CA PRO A 395 -17.96 -3.55 -1.08
C PRO A 395 -18.83 -4.08 0.07
N TRP A 396 -20.12 -4.30 -0.20
CA TRP A 396 -21.07 -4.88 0.76
C TRP A 396 -21.48 -4.02 1.97
N SER A 397 -20.89 -2.84 2.16
CA SER A 397 -21.37 -1.88 3.17
C SER A 397 -22.66 -1.20 2.68
N ILE A 398 -23.63 -1.05 3.58
CA ILE A 398 -24.92 -0.38 3.32
C ILE A 398 -24.99 1.04 3.88
N ASP A 399 -23.94 1.51 4.58
CA ASP A 399 -23.90 2.86 5.19
C ASP A 399 -23.77 3.95 4.13
N ALA A 400 -23.08 3.64 3.04
CA ALA A 400 -22.94 4.49 1.87
C ALA A 400 -22.56 3.66 0.64
N PHE A 401 -22.99 4.09 -0.55
CA PHE A 401 -22.66 3.42 -1.80
C PHE A 401 -21.89 4.30 -2.77
N ASP A 402 -21.08 3.70 -3.65
CA ASP A 402 -20.82 4.28 -4.97
C ASP A 402 -21.69 3.59 -6.02
N CYS A 403 -21.71 4.14 -7.24
CA CYS A 403 -22.54 3.61 -8.33
C CYS A 403 -22.35 2.10 -8.57
N SER A 404 -21.11 1.62 -8.50
CA SER A 404 -20.76 0.23 -8.81
C SER A 404 -20.86 -0.71 -7.61
N SER A 405 -20.58 -0.23 -6.39
CA SER A 405 -20.79 -1.01 -5.17
C SER A 405 -22.29 -1.20 -4.90
N PHE A 406 -23.13 -0.22 -5.24
CA PHE A 406 -24.58 -0.33 -5.19
C PHE A 406 -25.10 -1.41 -6.13
N MET A 407 -24.73 -1.37 -7.42
CA MET A 407 -25.10 -2.41 -8.38
C MET A 407 -24.58 -3.78 -7.92
N GLN A 408 -23.33 -3.85 -7.47
CA GLN A 408 -22.76 -5.09 -6.95
C GLN A 408 -23.57 -5.67 -5.79
N PHE A 409 -24.01 -4.82 -4.86
CA PHE A 409 -24.79 -5.25 -3.71
C PHE A 409 -26.17 -5.81 -4.10
N ILE A 410 -26.95 -5.06 -4.88
CA ILE A 410 -28.35 -5.43 -5.20
C ILE A 410 -28.42 -6.63 -6.13
N PHE A 411 -27.45 -6.81 -7.04
CA PHE A 411 -27.37 -8.00 -7.88
C PHE A 411 -26.92 -9.21 -7.08
N ALA A 412 -25.91 -9.07 -6.21
CA ALA A 412 -25.42 -10.20 -5.42
C ALA A 412 -26.51 -10.73 -4.49
N ARG A 413 -27.31 -9.85 -3.86
CA ARG A 413 -28.45 -10.27 -3.01
C ARG A 413 -29.42 -11.22 -3.72
N ASN A 414 -29.45 -11.17 -5.05
CA ASN A 414 -30.28 -11.99 -5.92
C ASN A 414 -29.44 -12.98 -6.74
N GLY A 415 -28.34 -13.48 -6.17
CA GLY A 415 -27.53 -14.57 -6.74
C GLY A 415 -26.59 -14.15 -7.88
N LEU A 416 -26.63 -12.90 -8.35
CA LEU A 416 -25.85 -12.42 -9.50
C LEU A 416 -24.60 -11.65 -9.06
N LEU A 417 -23.42 -12.22 -9.27
CA LEU A 417 -22.17 -11.60 -8.87
C LEU A 417 -21.65 -10.61 -9.91
N LEU A 418 -21.75 -9.32 -9.59
CA LEU A 418 -21.11 -8.27 -10.38
C LEU A 418 -19.70 -7.93 -9.87
N PRO A 419 -18.72 -7.68 -10.76
CA PRO A 419 -17.42 -7.14 -10.42
C PRO A 419 -17.52 -5.78 -9.71
N ARG A 420 -16.45 -5.40 -8.98
CA ARG A 420 -16.47 -4.21 -8.11
C ARG A 420 -16.63 -2.88 -8.85
N THR A 421 -16.12 -2.76 -10.07
CA THR A 421 -16.05 -1.46 -10.76
C THR A 421 -17.03 -1.37 -11.94
N SER A 422 -17.58 -0.19 -12.21
CA SER A 422 -18.47 0.06 -13.35
C SER A 422 -17.82 -0.31 -14.69
N ARG A 423 -16.50 -0.12 -14.84
CA ARG A 423 -15.73 -0.58 -16.01
C ARG A 423 -15.81 -2.09 -16.18
N GLN A 424 -15.53 -2.85 -15.13
CA GLN A 424 -15.60 -4.32 -15.19
C GLN A 424 -17.02 -4.81 -15.41
N GLN A 425 -18.01 -4.20 -14.75
CA GLN A 425 -19.43 -4.51 -14.95
C GLN A 425 -19.86 -4.30 -16.42
N SER A 426 -19.31 -3.29 -17.10
CA SER A 426 -19.61 -3.01 -18.51
C SER A 426 -19.09 -4.04 -19.51
N LEU A 427 -18.26 -4.98 -19.05
CA LEU A 427 -17.74 -6.10 -19.86
C LEU A 427 -18.63 -7.35 -19.76
N LEU A 428 -19.60 -7.37 -18.83
CA LEU A 428 -20.51 -8.51 -18.65
C LEU A 428 -21.71 -8.45 -19.59
N GLY A 429 -22.33 -9.59 -19.85
CA GLY A 429 -23.54 -9.70 -20.67
C GLY A 429 -23.31 -9.41 -22.14
N TYR A 430 -24.31 -8.84 -22.82
CA TYR A 430 -24.24 -8.40 -24.22
C TYR A 430 -24.67 -6.94 -24.41
N ASP A 431 -24.21 -6.30 -25.50
CA ASP A 431 -24.53 -4.90 -25.80
C ASP A 431 -26.00 -4.74 -26.21
N VAL A 432 -26.65 -3.74 -25.64
CA VAL A 432 -28.03 -3.38 -25.98
C VAL A 432 -28.06 -2.00 -26.60
N ALA A 433 -28.65 -1.89 -27.79
CA ALA A 433 -28.89 -0.61 -28.44
C ALA A 433 -29.87 0.21 -27.59
N ARG A 434 -29.67 1.54 -27.51
CA ARG A 434 -30.47 2.43 -26.64
C ARG A 434 -32.00 2.31 -26.87
N LYS A 435 -32.43 2.07 -28.11
CA LYS A 435 -33.83 1.88 -28.48
C LYS A 435 -34.44 0.54 -28.05
N ASN A 436 -33.60 -0.43 -27.70
CA ASN A 436 -33.99 -1.78 -27.31
C ASN A 436 -33.75 -2.02 -25.80
N LEU A 437 -33.55 -0.95 -25.02
CA LEU A 437 -33.35 -1.06 -23.58
C LEU A 437 -34.61 -1.63 -22.93
N GLU A 438 -34.41 -2.66 -22.13
CA GLU A 438 -35.43 -3.30 -21.31
C GLU A 438 -35.10 -3.10 -19.84
N ARG A 439 -36.14 -3.07 -19.01
CA ARG A 439 -36.00 -2.99 -17.56
C ARG A 439 -35.03 -4.08 -17.07
N GLY A 440 -34.13 -3.73 -16.16
CA GLY A 440 -33.05 -4.60 -15.70
C GLY A 440 -31.72 -4.45 -16.46
N ASP A 441 -31.71 -3.81 -17.63
CA ASP A 441 -30.46 -3.54 -18.34
C ASP A 441 -29.56 -2.56 -17.56
N LEU A 442 -28.25 -2.83 -17.53
CA LEU A 442 -27.27 -1.93 -16.94
C LEU A 442 -26.89 -0.82 -17.91
N LEU A 443 -26.96 0.42 -17.46
CA LEU A 443 -26.63 1.61 -18.24
C LEU A 443 -25.30 2.17 -17.77
N PHE A 444 -24.39 2.42 -18.72
CA PHE A 444 -23.06 2.94 -18.46
C PHE A 444 -22.90 4.35 -19.00
N PHE A 445 -22.32 5.21 -18.17
CA PHE A 445 -22.15 6.63 -18.46
C PHE A 445 -20.71 7.08 -18.24
N SER A 446 -20.35 8.17 -18.91
CA SER A 446 -19.14 8.92 -18.60
C SER A 446 -19.36 9.85 -17.41
N VAL A 447 -18.28 10.50 -16.97
CA VAL A 447 -18.31 11.58 -15.97
C VAL A 447 -17.40 12.70 -16.46
N HIS A 448 -17.59 13.93 -15.98
CA HIS A 448 -16.84 15.11 -16.44
C HIS A 448 -15.32 14.89 -16.49
N SER A 449 -14.73 14.28 -15.45
CA SER A 449 -13.29 14.00 -15.40
C SER A 449 -12.79 12.94 -16.39
N ARG A 450 -13.70 12.23 -17.07
CA ARG A 450 -13.40 11.11 -17.99
C ARG A 450 -13.94 11.33 -19.41
N MET A 451 -14.57 12.46 -19.71
CA MET A 451 -15.13 12.73 -21.05
C MET A 451 -14.06 12.72 -22.15
N HIS A 452 -12.82 13.09 -21.82
CA HIS A 452 -11.68 13.08 -22.75
C HIS A 452 -11.03 11.70 -22.92
N LYS A 453 -11.40 10.70 -22.11
CA LYS A 453 -10.87 9.33 -22.19
C LYS A 453 -11.58 8.55 -23.30
N ARG A 454 -10.95 7.48 -23.79
CA ARG A 454 -11.47 6.60 -24.85
C ARG A 454 -11.67 5.18 -24.34
N GLY A 455 -12.49 4.41 -25.06
CA GLY A 455 -12.75 3.00 -24.75
C GLY A 455 -13.29 2.78 -23.34
N LEU A 456 -12.81 1.73 -22.67
CA LEU A 456 -13.23 1.34 -21.32
C LEU A 456 -13.00 2.44 -20.27
N GLU A 457 -11.93 3.23 -20.43
CA GLU A 457 -11.59 4.30 -19.48
C GLU A 457 -12.56 5.49 -19.48
N ARG A 458 -13.39 5.61 -20.52
CA ARG A 458 -14.45 6.62 -20.61
C ARG A 458 -15.60 6.34 -19.64
N ILE A 459 -15.76 5.08 -19.19
CA ILE A 459 -16.82 4.66 -18.28
C ILE A 459 -16.48 5.09 -16.85
N GLY A 460 -17.36 5.89 -16.26
CA GLY A 460 -17.22 6.44 -14.92
C GLY A 460 -18.39 6.14 -13.99
N HIS A 461 -19.54 5.73 -14.53
CA HIS A 461 -20.79 5.58 -13.76
C HIS A 461 -21.66 4.45 -14.32
N VAL A 462 -22.48 3.86 -13.46
CA VAL A 462 -23.40 2.76 -13.80
C VAL A 462 -24.75 2.93 -13.07
N GLY A 463 -25.82 2.46 -13.67
CA GLY A 463 -27.14 2.30 -13.05
C GLY A 463 -27.94 1.18 -13.72
N ILE A 464 -29.10 0.85 -13.17
CA ILE A 464 -30.02 -0.16 -13.71
C ILE A 464 -31.25 0.53 -14.32
N TYR A 465 -31.63 0.16 -15.53
CA TYR A 465 -32.76 0.73 -16.24
C TYR A 465 -34.08 0.24 -15.64
N LEU A 466 -35.01 1.17 -15.42
CA LEU A 466 -36.32 0.90 -14.82
C LEU A 466 -37.44 0.79 -15.86
N GLY A 467 -37.17 1.06 -17.14
CA GLY A 467 -38.23 1.29 -18.13
C GLY A 467 -38.63 2.77 -18.19
N ASP A 468 -39.44 3.12 -19.20
CA ASP A 468 -39.97 4.48 -19.42
C ASP A 468 -38.92 5.60 -19.41
N GLY A 469 -37.71 5.32 -19.88
CA GLY A 469 -36.64 6.31 -19.88
C GLY A 469 -36.10 6.64 -18.47
N ARG A 470 -36.34 5.82 -17.45
CA ARG A 470 -35.85 6.05 -16.08
C ARG A 470 -34.81 5.02 -15.66
N PHE A 471 -33.89 5.39 -14.76
CA PHE A 471 -32.89 4.47 -14.23
C PHE A 471 -32.56 4.76 -12.76
N LEU A 472 -32.24 3.70 -12.02
CA LEU A 472 -31.85 3.73 -10.62
C LEU A 472 -30.33 3.65 -10.49
N HIS A 473 -29.73 4.53 -9.69
CA HIS A 473 -28.29 4.59 -9.50
C HIS A 473 -27.91 5.29 -8.19
N SER A 474 -26.66 5.11 -7.75
CA SER A 474 -26.10 5.89 -6.64
C SER A 474 -25.15 6.98 -7.14
N CYS A 475 -25.39 8.24 -6.82
CA CYS A 475 -24.58 9.38 -7.25
C CYS A 475 -24.45 10.48 -6.19
N LYS A 476 -23.49 11.40 -6.40
CA LYS A 476 -23.23 12.52 -5.48
C LYS A 476 -24.46 13.41 -5.24
N ALA A 477 -25.32 13.56 -6.24
CA ALA A 477 -26.48 14.44 -6.21
C ALA A 477 -27.73 13.74 -5.61
N GLY A 478 -27.58 13.09 -4.46
CA GLY A 478 -28.73 12.54 -3.72
C GLY A 478 -28.57 11.12 -3.18
N GLY A 479 -27.40 10.47 -3.35
CA GLY A 479 -27.24 9.08 -2.96
C GLY A 479 -27.88 8.15 -3.98
N VAL A 480 -28.57 7.11 -3.50
CA VAL A 480 -29.41 6.24 -4.35
C VAL A 480 -30.67 6.99 -4.80
N VAL A 481 -30.82 7.21 -6.10
CA VAL A 481 -31.91 8.01 -6.69
C VAL A 481 -32.36 7.43 -8.03
N VAL A 482 -33.56 7.82 -8.45
CA VAL A 482 -34.09 7.56 -9.79
C VAL A 482 -33.97 8.83 -10.62
N THR A 483 -33.42 8.71 -11.82
CA THR A 483 -33.26 9.83 -12.76
C THR A 483 -33.81 9.47 -14.13
N GLU A 484 -34.25 10.47 -14.89
CA GLU A 484 -34.65 10.29 -16.29
C GLU A 484 -33.43 10.31 -17.23
N LEU A 485 -33.41 9.44 -18.24
CA LEU A 485 -32.40 9.42 -19.32
C LEU A 485 -32.53 10.63 -20.26
N SER A 486 -33.69 11.30 -20.24
CA SER A 486 -33.96 12.56 -20.94
C SER A 486 -33.20 13.74 -20.31
N ASP A 487 -32.80 13.62 -19.04
CA ASP A 487 -32.04 14.64 -18.33
C ASP A 487 -30.80 15.06 -19.16
N PRO A 488 -30.62 16.36 -19.46
CA PRO A 488 -29.56 16.81 -20.37
C PRO A 488 -28.15 16.36 -19.95
N PHE A 489 -27.87 16.27 -18.65
CA PHE A 489 -26.58 15.84 -18.13
C PHE A 489 -26.37 14.34 -18.39
N TRP A 490 -27.33 13.49 -18.01
CA TRP A 490 -27.21 12.04 -18.18
C TRP A 490 -27.32 11.60 -19.63
N ASN A 491 -28.20 12.25 -20.41
CA ASN A 491 -28.35 11.99 -21.83
C ASN A 491 -27.03 12.20 -22.59
N ARG A 492 -26.33 13.31 -22.31
CA ARG A 492 -25.03 13.64 -22.93
C ARG A 492 -23.92 12.66 -22.52
N LEU A 493 -24.00 12.08 -21.33
CA LEU A 493 -22.95 11.21 -20.78
C LEU A 493 -23.20 9.72 -21.05
N TYR A 494 -24.35 9.35 -21.60
CA TYR A 494 -24.67 7.97 -21.95
C TYR A 494 -23.62 7.37 -22.91
N ILE A 495 -23.11 6.18 -22.58
CA ILE A 495 -22.14 5.46 -23.40
C ILE A 495 -22.79 4.24 -24.03
N LYS A 496 -23.32 3.32 -23.22
CA LYS A 496 -23.89 2.05 -23.70
C LYS A 496 -24.78 1.37 -22.65
N GLY A 497 -25.61 0.43 -23.10
CA GLY A 497 -26.41 -0.47 -22.27
C GLY A 497 -25.91 -1.90 -22.37
N ARG A 498 -26.04 -2.68 -21.29
CA ARG A 498 -25.70 -4.11 -21.24
C ARG A 498 -26.81 -4.91 -20.59
N ARG A 499 -27.19 -6.02 -21.21
CA ARG A 499 -28.11 -7.00 -20.60
C ARG A 499 -27.31 -8.10 -19.95
N VAL A 500 -27.50 -8.27 -18.64
CA VAL A 500 -26.73 -9.21 -17.81
C VAL A 500 -27.60 -10.28 -17.14
N ILE A 501 -28.90 -10.24 -17.38
CA ILE A 501 -29.87 -11.23 -16.87
C ILE A 501 -30.43 -11.94 -18.11
N GLU A 502 -30.07 -13.21 -18.28
CA GLU A 502 -30.46 -14.05 -19.42
C GLU A 502 -31.90 -14.57 -19.26
N GLU A 503 -32.51 -15.01 -20.36
CA GLU A 503 -33.92 -15.47 -20.38
C GLU A 503 -34.12 -16.84 -19.74
N ASP A 504 -33.07 -17.65 -19.62
CA ASP A 504 -33.09 -18.95 -18.97
C ASP A 504 -32.01 -19.00 -17.88
N GLY A 505 -32.44 -19.20 -16.64
CA GLY A 505 -31.55 -19.37 -15.49
C GLY A 505 -30.68 -20.63 -15.63
N CYS A 506 -29.49 -20.55 -15.04
CA CYS A 506 -28.49 -21.61 -14.89
C CYS A 506 -27.61 -21.94 -16.11
N SER A 507 -26.41 -21.36 -16.12
CA SER A 507 -25.17 -22.19 -16.16
C SER A 507 -23.98 -21.48 -15.51
#